data_AF-A0A2G6NIE9-F1
#
_entry.id   AF-A0A2G6NIE9-F1
#
_cell.length_a   1.000
_cell.length_b   1.000
_cell.length_c   1.000
_cell.angle_alpha   90.00
_cell.angle_beta   90.00
_cell.angle_gamma   90.00
#
_symmetry.space_group_name_H-M   'P 1'
#
loop_
_entity.id
_entity.type
_entity.pdbx_description
1 polymer ?
#
loop_
_entity_poly.entity_id
_entity_poly.type
_entity_poly.pdbx_seq_one_letter_code
_entity_poly.pdbx_strand_id
1 'polypeptide(L)'
;KAESAWPGLAEGIVDLAPFNAMVPQELQDKVATAKANIISGDLKVFAGPIKDQKGTVKVAAETVLSDKELLGMTWFVHGVVGTTE
;
A
#
# COMPACT_ATOMS: atom_id res chain seq x y z
N LYS A 1 -1.86 -29.01 -6.77
CA LYS A 1 -0.58 -28.27 -6.65
C LYS A 1 -0.83 -27.13 -5.68
N ALA A 2 0.12 -26.78 -4.80
CA ALA A 2 -0.02 -25.58 -4.00
C ALA A 2 0.17 -24.38 -4.93
N GLU A 3 -0.81 -23.48 -4.98
CA GLU A 3 -0.75 -22.22 -5.71
C GLU A 3 -0.58 -21.09 -4.69
N SER A 4 0.31 -20.15 -4.97
CA SER A 4 0.48 -18.96 -4.15
C SER A 4 -0.61 -17.96 -4.52
N ALA A 5 -1.45 -17.59 -3.55
CA ALA A 5 -2.49 -16.59 -3.70
C ALA A 5 -2.21 -15.39 -2.79
N TRP A 6 -2.39 -14.18 -3.32
CA TRP A 6 -2.31 -12.94 -2.54
C TRP A 6 -3.50 -12.01 -2.80
N PRO A 7 -4.70 -12.42 -2.36
CA PRO A 7 -5.91 -11.62 -2.53
C PRO A 7 -5.92 -10.40 -1.60
N GLY A 8 -6.55 -9.32 -2.04
CA GLY A 8 -6.64 -8.04 -1.33
C GLY A 8 -8.06 -7.51 -1.22
N LEU A 9 -8.19 -6.19 -1.36
CA LEU A 9 -9.47 -5.46 -1.27
C LEU A 9 -10.45 -5.83 -2.39
N ALA A 10 -9.95 -6.12 -3.60
CA ALA A 10 -10.78 -6.43 -4.77
C ALA A 10 -11.49 -7.79 -4.62
N GLU A 11 -10.82 -8.76 -4.00
CA GLU A 11 -11.34 -10.10 -3.72
C GLU A 11 -12.15 -10.16 -2.41
N GLY A 12 -12.24 -9.05 -1.66
CA GLY A 12 -12.96 -8.98 -0.39
C GLY A 12 -12.28 -9.72 0.76
N ILE A 13 -11.01 -10.11 0.60
CA ILE A 13 -10.23 -10.79 1.65
C ILE A 13 -9.67 -9.77 2.66
N VAL A 14 -9.41 -8.55 2.21
CA VAL A 14 -9.07 -7.40 3.07
C VAL A 14 -10.25 -6.44 3.09
N ASP A 15 -10.52 -5.81 4.23
CA ASP A 15 -11.48 -4.71 4.33
C ASP A 15 -11.11 -3.73 5.47
N LEU A 16 -11.78 -2.57 5.49
CA LEU A 16 -11.70 -1.56 6.52
C LEU A 16 -12.82 -1.77 7.54
N ALA A 17 -12.48 -1.72 8.82
CA ALA A 17 -13.46 -1.64 9.90
C ALA A 17 -14.24 -0.31 9.85
N PRO A 18 -15.43 -0.23 10.50
CA PRO A 18 -16.19 1.01 10.58
C PRO A 18 -15.41 2.16 11.23
N PHE A 19 -15.64 3.38 10.76
CA PHE A 19 -15.06 4.57 11.39
C PHE A 19 -15.67 4.85 12.76
N ASN A 20 -14.86 5.40 13.65
CA ASN A 20 -15.36 5.99 14.89
C ASN A 20 -16.16 7.27 14.60
N ALA A 21 -17.16 7.58 15.43
CA ALA A 21 -17.98 8.80 15.33
C ALA A 21 -17.18 10.12 15.34
N MET A 22 -15.96 10.13 15.88
CA MET A 22 -15.07 11.30 15.88
C MET A 22 -14.44 11.59 14.52
N VAL A 23 -14.52 10.68 13.55
CA VAL A 23 -13.92 10.88 12.22
C VAL A 23 -14.87 11.73 11.38
N PRO A 24 -14.47 12.95 10.96
CA PRO A 24 -15.29 13.80 10.11
C PRO A 24 -15.65 13.13 8.78
N GLN A 25 -16.86 13.39 8.26
CA GLN A 25 -17.36 12.79 7.01
C GLN A 25 -16.38 13.00 5.84
N GLU A 26 -15.80 14.19 5.71
CA GLU A 26 -14.84 14.49 4.64
C GLU A 26 -13.64 13.54 4.64
N LEU A 27 -13.16 13.12 5.82
CA LEU A 27 -12.08 12.15 5.94
C LEU A 27 -12.54 10.74 5.59
N GLN A 28 -13.77 10.37 5.95
CA GLN A 28 -14.35 9.08 5.56
C GLN A 28 -14.48 8.98 4.04
N ASP A 29 -14.93 10.05 3.38
CA ASP A 29 -15.09 10.11 1.92
C ASP A 29 -13.75 10.00 1.19
N LYS A 30 -12.70 10.65 1.73
CA LYS A 30 -11.33 10.52 1.21
C LYS A 30 -10.82 9.07 1.28
N VAL A 31 -11.05 8.38 2.39
CA VAL A 31 -10.67 6.98 2.55
C VAL A 31 -11.49 6.07 1.64
N ALA A 32 -12.80 6.31 1.52
CA ALA A 32 -13.66 5.55 0.63
C ALA A 32 -13.23 5.68 -0.85
N THR A 33 -12.87 6.90 -1.27
CA THR A 33 -12.33 7.17 -2.61
C THR A 33 -11.00 6.43 -2.83
N ALA A 34 -10.07 6.50 -1.87
CA ALA A 34 -8.80 5.79 -1.96
C ALA A 34 -9.01 4.26 -2.02
N LYS A 35 -9.91 3.71 -1.20
CA LYS A 35 -10.29 2.28 -1.25
C LYS A 35 -10.82 1.90 -2.62
N ALA A 36 -11.73 2.69 -3.19
CA ALA A 36 -12.27 2.45 -4.53
C ALA A 36 -11.17 2.46 -5.60
N ASN A 37 -10.26 3.42 -5.54
CA ASN A 37 -9.14 3.51 -6.48
C ASN A 37 -8.15 2.34 -6.33
N ILE A 38 -7.96 1.81 -5.12
CA ILE A 38 -7.13 0.60 -4.93
C ILE A 38 -7.82 -0.62 -5.54
N ILE A 39 -9.15 -0.75 -5.36
CA ILE A 39 -9.94 -1.84 -5.93
C ILE A 39 -9.96 -1.78 -7.46
N SER A 40 -10.13 -0.60 -8.06
CA SER A 40 -10.08 -0.43 -9.52
C SER A 40 -8.67 -0.62 -10.09
N GLY A 41 -7.64 -0.46 -9.24
CA GLY A 41 -6.25 -0.48 -9.63
C GLY A 41 -5.70 0.88 -10.08
N ASP A 42 -6.51 1.94 -10.05
CA ASP A 42 -6.08 3.31 -10.36
C ASP A 42 -5.08 3.85 -9.34
N LEU A 43 -5.18 3.41 -8.08
CA LEU A 43 -4.21 3.71 -7.02
C LEU A 43 -3.36 2.48 -6.71
N LYS A 44 -2.12 2.49 -7.21
CA LYS A 44 -1.08 1.51 -6.85
C LYS A 44 -0.26 2.05 -5.68
N VAL A 45 -0.39 1.44 -4.50
CA VAL A 45 0.22 1.92 -3.25
C VAL A 45 1.75 1.98 -3.32
N PHE A 46 2.37 0.97 -3.95
CA PHE A 46 3.83 0.87 -4.10
C PHE A 46 4.28 1.23 -5.52
N ALA A 47 3.80 2.36 -6.02
CA ALA A 47 4.28 2.98 -7.26
C ALA A 47 5.33 4.06 -6.95
N GLY A 48 6.37 4.14 -7.77
CA GLY A 48 7.45 5.09 -7.61
C GLY A 48 7.10 6.52 -8.02
N PRO A 49 7.94 7.49 -7.63
CA PRO A 49 9.23 7.30 -7.00
C PRO A 49 9.14 7.03 -5.48
N ILE A 50 9.77 5.95 -5.01
CA ILE A 50 9.89 5.61 -3.58
C ILE A 50 11.36 5.59 -3.18
N LYS A 51 11.68 6.29 -2.10
CA LYS A 51 13.01 6.28 -1.47
C LYS A 51 12.98 5.45 -0.19
N ASP A 52 14.12 4.86 0.16
CA ASP A 52 14.33 4.27 1.47
C ASP A 52 14.62 5.33 2.55
N GLN A 53 14.76 4.90 3.80
CA GLN A 53 15.16 5.74 4.94
C GLN A 53 16.47 6.51 4.71
N LYS A 54 17.40 5.97 3.90
CA LYS A 54 18.69 6.60 3.58
C LYS A 54 18.59 7.59 2.41
N GLY A 55 17.39 7.75 1.83
CA GLY A 55 17.15 8.62 0.68
C GLY A 55 17.50 7.99 -0.67
N THR A 56 17.88 6.71 -0.70
CA THR A 56 18.18 5.98 -1.94
C THR A 56 16.87 5.66 -2.65
N VAL A 57 16.80 5.96 -3.95
CA VAL A 57 15.64 5.57 -4.77
C VAL A 57 15.59 4.06 -4.90
N LYS A 58 14.52 3.43 -4.41
CA LYS A 58 14.27 1.99 -4.47
C LYS A 58 13.27 1.62 -5.56
N VAL A 59 12.30 2.50 -5.81
CA VAL A 59 11.33 2.36 -6.89
C VAL A 59 11.41 3.61 -7.74
N ALA A 60 11.77 3.46 -9.02
CA ALA A 60 11.86 4.58 -9.95
C ALA A 60 10.47 5.13 -10.29
N ALA A 61 10.39 6.37 -10.77
CA ALA A 61 9.13 6.94 -11.25
C ALA A 61 8.48 6.03 -12.31
N GLU A 62 7.15 6.02 -12.36
CA GLU A 62 6.35 5.18 -13.27
C GLU A 62 6.56 3.66 -13.12
N THR A 63 7.27 3.21 -12.10
CA THR A 63 7.48 1.79 -11.79
C THR A 63 6.57 1.37 -10.64
N VAL A 64 5.96 0.19 -10.74
CA VAL A 64 5.17 -0.42 -9.68
C VAL A 64 5.89 -1.68 -9.22
N LEU A 65 6.06 -1.86 -7.89
CA LEU A 65 6.66 -3.08 -7.36
C LEU A 65 5.79 -4.29 -7.67
N SER A 66 6.42 -5.39 -8.07
CA SER A 66 5.75 -6.68 -8.22
C SER A 66 5.48 -7.33 -6.86
N ASP A 67 4.49 -8.21 -6.82
CA ASP A 67 4.17 -9.01 -5.63
C ASP A 67 5.40 -9.74 -5.06
N LYS A 68 6.23 -10.30 -5.93
CA LYS A 68 7.45 -10.99 -5.50
C LYS A 68 8.42 -10.07 -4.77
N GLU A 69 8.55 -8.82 -5.23
CA GLU A 69 9.41 -7.82 -4.59
C GLU A 69 8.82 -7.35 -3.27
N LEU A 70 7.49 -7.19 -3.20
CA LEU A 70 6.79 -6.80 -1.96
C LEU A 70 6.91 -7.89 -0.88
N LEU A 71 6.78 -9.16 -1.23
CA LEU A 71 6.98 -10.29 -0.30
C LEU A 71 8.42 -10.37 0.23
N GLY A 72 9.39 -9.88 -0.55
CA GLY A 72 10.80 -9.84 -0.19
C GLY A 72 11.29 -8.48 0.34
N MET A 73 10.38 -7.57 0.70
CA MET A 73 10.75 -6.21 1.10
C MET A 73 11.47 -6.20 2.46
N THR A 74 12.75 -5.81 2.46
CA THR A 74 13.64 -5.80 3.63
C THR A 74 14.13 -4.41 4.03
N TRP A 75 13.43 -3.37 3.57
CA TRP A 75 13.81 -1.97 3.80
C TRP A 75 12.58 -1.13 4.07
N PHE A 76 12.78 -0.02 4.79
CA PHE A 76 11.70 0.93 5.08
C PHE A 76 11.75 2.14 4.17
N VAL A 77 10.57 2.65 3.82
CA VAL A 77 10.41 3.89 3.06
C VAL A 77 10.90 5.10 3.84
N HIS A 78 11.26 6.15 3.11
CA HIS A 78 11.67 7.42 3.69
C HIS A 78 10.64 7.95 4.71
N GLY A 79 11.12 8.44 5.87
CA GLY A 79 10.28 8.95 6.95
C GLY A 79 9.88 7.93 8.02
N VAL A 80 10.05 6.62 7.77
CA VAL A 80 9.91 5.61 8.82
C VAL A 80 11.08 5.73 9.80
N VAL A 81 10.80 5.72 11.10
CA VAL A 81 11.82 5.69 12.16
C VAL A 81 11.76 4.33 12.85
N GLY A 82 12.88 3.61 12.82
CA GLY A 82 12.99 2.23 13.27
C GLY A 82 13.97 1.44 12.39
N THR A 83 14.55 0.39 12.94
CA THR A 83 15.45 -0.53 12.23
C THR A 83 14.74 -1.86 12.00
N THR A 84 15.08 -2.57 10.92
CA THR A 84 14.56 -3.92 10.65
C THR A 84 15.27 -4.99 11.50
N GLU A 85 16.13 -4.56 12.42
CA GLU A 85 16.90 -5.33 13.40
C GLU A 85 16.76 -4.67 14.78
#